data_AF-A0A544YTT9-F1
#
_entry.id   AF-A0A544YTT9-F1
#
_cell.length_a   1.000
_cell.length_b   1.000
_cell.length_c   1.000
_cell.angle_alpha   90.00
_cell.angle_beta   90.00
_cell.angle_gamma   90.00
#
_symmetry.space_group_name_H-M   'P 1'
#
loop_
_entity.id
_entity.type
_entity.pdbx_description
1 polymer ?
#
loop_
_entity_poly.entity_id
_entity_poly.type
_entity_poly.pdbx_seq_one_letter_code
_entity_poly.pdbx_strand_id
1 'polypeptide(L)'
;MRALKAGTVVLLFMAFALSACTRDEEPHRPDDEVQRRDQALVAVVQCLVDHDRIPDAHLRDQPWLVRDKVRGSAELVEWLSSHRDTVYEGKTLQAWEDEATAGWPGWRCPL
;
A
#
# COMPACT_ATOMS: atom_id res chain seq x y z
N MET A 1 -29.18 71.87 -16.95
CA MET A 1 -29.90 70.86 -17.77
C MET A 1 -30.18 69.66 -16.88
N ARG A 2 -31.46 69.39 -16.54
CA ARG A 2 -32.18 68.12 -16.81
C ARG A 2 -31.29 66.88 -16.57
N ALA A 3 -31.38 66.24 -15.39
CA ALA A 3 -32.36 65.20 -15.02
C ALA A 3 -32.21 63.90 -15.84
N LEU A 4 -31.89 62.79 -15.15
CA LEU A 4 -32.58 61.48 -15.11
C LEU A 4 -31.63 60.46 -14.45
N LYS A 5 -31.96 59.94 -13.25
CA LYS A 5 -32.62 58.63 -13.01
C LYS A 5 -31.76 57.44 -13.47
N ALA A 6 -31.66 56.32 -12.77
CA ALA A 6 -32.15 55.86 -11.49
C ALA A 6 -31.49 54.48 -11.27
N GLY A 7 -31.33 54.09 -10.00
CA GLY A 7 -31.38 52.71 -9.51
C GLY A 7 -30.62 51.64 -10.29
N THR A 8 -29.49 51.20 -9.72
CA THR A 8 -29.03 49.83 -9.92
C THR A 8 -29.18 49.09 -8.61
N VAL A 9 -30.07 48.10 -8.67
CA VAL A 9 -30.60 47.26 -7.62
C VAL A 9 -29.48 46.42 -6.99
N VAL A 10 -29.39 46.47 -5.67
CA VAL A 10 -28.72 45.45 -4.85
C VAL A 10 -29.54 44.17 -4.96
N LEU A 11 -28.98 43.13 -5.58
CA LEU A 11 -29.52 41.77 -5.53
C LEU A 11 -28.38 40.79 -5.27
N LEU A 12 -28.44 40.20 -4.08
CA LEU A 12 -27.67 39.04 -3.64
C LEU A 12 -27.79 37.90 -4.65
N PHE A 13 -26.69 37.21 -4.92
CA PHE A 13 -26.72 35.76 -5.16
C PHE A 13 -25.56 35.09 -4.44
N MET A 14 -25.90 34.47 -3.31
CA MET A 14 -25.18 33.35 -2.71
C MET A 14 -25.23 32.19 -3.72
N ALA A 15 -24.07 31.66 -4.10
CA ALA A 15 -23.98 30.29 -4.60
C ALA A 15 -22.59 29.73 -4.23
N PHE A 16 -22.58 29.02 -3.10
CA PHE A 16 -21.62 27.97 -2.80
C PHE A 16 -21.59 26.99 -3.99
N ALA A 17 -20.59 27.09 -4.86
CA ALA A 17 -20.20 26.00 -5.73
C ALA A 17 -18.99 25.34 -5.08
N LEU A 18 -19.29 24.28 -4.34
CA LEU A 18 -18.37 23.34 -3.72
C LEU A 18 -17.24 23.00 -4.70
N SER A 19 -16.02 23.00 -4.17
CA SER A 19 -14.84 22.39 -4.77
C SER A 19 -15.16 20.94 -5.14
N ALA A 20 -15.64 20.70 -6.35
CA ALA A 20 -15.41 19.44 -7.01
C ALA A 20 -13.93 19.45 -7.38
N CYS A 21 -13.08 19.12 -6.39
CA CYS A 21 -11.81 18.49 -6.67
C CYS A 21 -12.18 17.20 -7.41
N THR A 22 -12.29 17.26 -8.73
CA THR A 22 -12.15 16.10 -9.58
C THR A 22 -10.74 15.59 -9.34
N ARG A 23 -10.61 14.79 -8.30
CA ARG A 23 -9.49 13.91 -8.09
C ARG A 23 -9.58 12.97 -9.28
N ASP A 24 -8.69 13.17 -10.25
CA ASP A 24 -8.34 12.15 -11.22
C ASP A 24 -7.94 10.90 -10.44
N GLU A 25 -8.91 10.06 -10.10
CA GLU A 25 -8.63 8.66 -9.83
C GLU A 25 -8.36 8.05 -11.21
N GLU A 26 -7.08 8.07 -11.59
CA GLU A 26 -6.60 7.18 -12.64
C GLU A 26 -7.12 5.76 -12.34
N PRO A 27 -7.68 5.05 -13.33
CA PRO A 27 -8.11 3.67 -13.14
C PRO A 27 -6.92 2.86 -12.63
N HIS A 28 -6.97 2.48 -11.36
CA HIS A 28 -5.93 1.68 -10.73
C HIS A 28 -5.81 0.37 -11.50
N ARG A 29 -4.68 0.14 -12.18
CA ARG A 29 -4.51 -1.06 -13.00
C ARG A 29 -4.30 -2.25 -12.06
N PRO A 30 -4.92 -3.41 -12.32
CA PRO A 30 -4.70 -4.62 -11.54
C PRO A 30 -3.21 -4.98 -11.41
N ASP A 31 -2.41 -4.69 -12.44
CA ASP A 31 -0.96 -4.90 -12.45
C ASP A 31 -0.24 -4.11 -11.35
N ASP A 32 -0.72 -2.91 -11.01
CA ASP A 32 -0.14 -2.05 -9.97
C ASP A 32 -0.44 -2.57 -8.55
N GLU A 33 -1.54 -3.31 -8.38
CA GLU A 33 -1.91 -3.94 -7.12
C GLU A 33 -1.09 -5.21 -6.89
N VAL A 34 -0.97 -6.06 -7.91
CA VAL A 34 -0.14 -7.27 -7.85
C VAL A 34 1.31 -6.90 -7.58
N GLN A 35 1.85 -5.93 -8.31
CA GLN A 35 3.23 -5.48 -8.10
C GLN A 35 3.45 -4.90 -6.70
N ARG A 36 2.48 -4.14 -6.17
CA ARG A 36 2.55 -3.61 -4.80
C ARG A 36 2.61 -4.73 -3.77
N ARG A 37 1.76 -5.74 -3.93
CA ARG A 37 1.66 -6.86 -3.01
C ARG A 37 2.94 -7.70 -3.02
N ASP A 38 3.49 -7.97 -4.20
CA ASP A 38 4.76 -8.69 -4.33
C ASP A 38 5.92 -7.94 -3.68
N GLN A 39 5.97 -6.61 -3.85
CA GLN A 39 7.01 -5.79 -3.19
C GLN A 39 6.83 -5.75 -1.67
N ALA A 40 5.60 -5.64 -1.19
CA ALA A 40 5.28 -5.69 0.24
C ALA A 40 5.68 -7.04 0.85
N LEU A 41 5.40 -8.15 0.16
CA LEU A 41 5.81 -9.49 0.57
C LEU A 41 7.32 -9.59 0.72
N VAL A 42 8.09 -9.16 -0.29
CA VAL A 42 9.55 -9.15 -0.22
C VAL A 42 10.05 -8.36 0.99
N ALA A 43 9.49 -7.17 1.23
CA ALA A 43 9.89 -6.32 2.35
C ALA A 43 9.56 -6.95 3.72
N VAL A 44 8.40 -7.59 3.86
CA VAL A 44 7.99 -8.32 5.07
C VAL A 44 8.93 -9.48 5.34
N VAL A 45 9.17 -10.35 4.36
CA VAL A 45 10.02 -11.52 4.57
C VAL A 45 11.45 -11.07 4.84
N GLN A 46 11.94 -10.02 4.18
CA GLN A 46 13.27 -9.46 4.48
C GLN A 46 13.35 -8.94 5.92
N CYS A 47 12.35 -8.20 6.40
CA CYS A 47 12.26 -7.72 7.79
C CYS A 47 12.31 -8.89 8.79
N LEU A 48 11.55 -9.96 8.54
CA LEU A 48 11.53 -11.11 9.43
C LEU A 48 12.86 -11.90 9.40
N VAL A 49 13.51 -12.01 8.24
CA VAL A 49 14.84 -12.63 8.10
C VAL A 49 15.90 -11.80 8.83
N ASP A 50 15.94 -10.48 8.62
CA ASP A 50 16.93 -9.57 9.21
C ASP A 50 16.87 -9.54 10.75
N HIS A 51 15.75 -9.97 11.34
CA HIS A 51 15.54 -10.04 12.78
C HIS A 51 15.51 -11.46 13.35
N ASP A 52 15.85 -12.49 12.56
CA ASP A 52 15.85 -13.91 12.97
C ASP A 52 14.49 -14.40 13.49
N ARG A 53 13.39 -13.91 12.88
CA ARG A 53 12.02 -14.26 13.29
C ARG A 53 11.49 -15.50 12.57
N ILE A 54 12.06 -15.82 11.41
CA ILE A 54 11.70 -17.04 10.67
C ILE A 54 12.67 -18.14 11.10
N PRO A 55 12.18 -19.30 11.58
CA PRO A 55 13.05 -20.42 11.91
C PRO A 55 13.87 -20.88 10.70
N ASP A 56 15.14 -21.24 10.91
CA ASP A 56 16.05 -21.74 9.86
C ASP A 56 15.45 -22.89 9.05
N ALA A 57 14.61 -23.73 9.67
CA ALA A 57 13.94 -24.84 9.00
C ALA A 57 13.02 -24.37 7.85
N HIS A 58 12.45 -23.16 7.95
CA HIS A 58 11.58 -22.59 6.91
C HIS A 58 12.38 -21.86 5.81
N LEU A 59 13.62 -21.43 6.12
CA LEU A 59 14.50 -20.69 5.22
C LEU A 59 15.46 -21.59 4.42
N ARG A 60 15.72 -22.79 4.92
CA ARG A 60 16.69 -23.71 4.31
C ARG A 60 16.28 -24.07 2.88
N ASP A 61 17.27 -24.06 2.00
CA ASP A 61 17.15 -24.44 0.59
C ASP A 61 16.13 -23.60 -0.21
N GLN A 62 15.74 -22.42 0.30
CA GLN A 62 14.81 -21.54 -0.39
C GLN A 62 15.51 -20.77 -1.53
N PRO A 63 15.08 -20.92 -2.79
CA PRO A 63 15.75 -20.30 -3.94
C PRO A 63 15.60 -18.77 -3.98
N TRP A 64 14.58 -18.25 -3.31
CA TRP A 64 14.30 -16.81 -3.21
C TRP A 64 15.15 -16.11 -2.14
N LEU A 65 15.88 -16.84 -1.30
CA LEU A 65 16.78 -16.31 -0.29
C LEU A 65 18.23 -16.48 -0.75
N VAL A 66 18.87 -15.38 -1.16
CA VAL A 66 20.25 -15.39 -1.67
C VAL A 66 21.13 -14.51 -0.81
N ARG A 67 22.05 -15.11 -0.05
CA ARG A 67 22.97 -14.38 0.86
C ARG A 67 22.20 -13.42 1.78
N ASP A 68 21.21 -13.96 2.50
CA ASP A 68 20.35 -13.22 3.44
C ASP A 68 19.52 -12.10 2.80
N LYS A 69 19.36 -12.14 1.47
CA LYS A 69 18.52 -11.21 0.72
C LYS A 69 17.37 -11.94 0.02
N VAL A 70 16.16 -11.49 0.32
CA VAL A 70 14.91 -11.97 -0.25
C VAL A 70 14.74 -11.37 -1.64
N ARG A 71 14.38 -12.20 -2.60
CA ARG A 71 14.09 -11.81 -3.98
C ARG A 71 12.65 -12.13 -4.33
N GLY A 72 11.98 -11.17 -4.96
CA GLY A 72 10.66 -11.39 -5.56
C GLY A 72 10.76 -12.48 -6.63
N SER A 73 9.95 -13.51 -6.49
CA SER A 73 9.92 -14.69 -7.36
C SER A 73 8.63 -15.47 -7.15
N ALA A 74 8.28 -16.35 -8.09
CA ALA A 74 7.08 -17.18 -7.96
C ALA A 74 7.19 -18.13 -6.77
N GLU A 75 8.39 -18.62 -6.48
CA GLU A 75 8.71 -19.52 -5.38
C GLU A 75 8.49 -18.84 -4.01
N LEU A 76 8.73 -17.52 -3.90
CA LEU A 76 8.42 -16.77 -2.68
C LEU A 76 6.90 -16.69 -2.44
N VAL A 77 6.11 -16.50 -3.50
CA VAL A 77 4.65 -16.46 -3.42
C VAL A 77 4.07 -17.84 -3.08
N GLU A 78 4.66 -18.91 -3.62
CA GLU A 78 4.31 -20.28 -3.26
C GLU A 78 4.67 -20.59 -1.79
N TRP A 79 5.84 -20.14 -1.34
CA TRP A 79 6.25 -20.25 0.06
C TRP A 79 5.27 -19.50 0.98
N LEU A 80 4.88 -18.27 0.63
CA LEU A 80 3.84 -17.53 1.36
C LEU A 80 2.54 -18.35 1.44
N SER A 81 2.11 -18.96 0.34
CA SER A 81 0.86 -19.73 0.31
C SER A 81 0.86 -20.91 1.28
N SER A 82 2.01 -21.59 1.45
CA SER A 82 2.17 -22.68 2.42
C SER A 82 2.37 -22.19 3.87
N HIS A 83 2.85 -20.96 4.07
CA HIS A 83 3.12 -20.39 5.38
C HIS A 83 2.15 -19.28 5.80
N ARG A 84 1.06 -19.08 5.05
CA ARG A 84 0.11 -17.98 5.19
C ARG A 84 -0.37 -17.79 6.63
N ASP A 85 -0.73 -18.89 7.28
CA ASP A 85 -1.26 -18.90 8.64
C ASP A 85 -0.17 -19.09 9.72
N THR A 86 1.10 -19.21 9.32
CA THR A 86 2.23 -19.32 10.25
C THR A 86 2.41 -18.01 11.00
N VAL A 87 2.55 -18.11 12.32
CA VAL A 87 2.68 -16.95 13.20
C VAL A 87 4.16 -16.61 13.40
N TYR A 88 4.53 -15.38 13.04
CA TYR A 88 5.82 -14.77 13.32
C TYR A 88 5.60 -13.50 14.15
N GLU A 89 6.25 -13.39 15.32
CA GLU A 89 6.09 -12.23 16.22
C GLU A 89 4.62 -11.92 16.57
N GLY A 90 3.84 -12.97 16.86
CA GLY A 90 2.45 -12.82 17.29
C GLY A 90 1.45 -12.45 16.17
N LYS A 91 1.90 -12.35 14.92
CA LYS A 91 1.06 -12.07 13.75
C LYS A 91 1.25 -13.14 12.67
N THR A 92 0.17 -13.53 11.98
CA THR A 92 0.29 -14.45 10.84
C THR A 92 1.06 -13.80 9.70
N LEU A 93 1.75 -14.59 8.89
CA LEU A 93 2.45 -14.08 7.71
C LEU A 93 1.50 -13.34 6.75
N GLN A 94 0.26 -13.81 6.62
CA GLN A 94 -0.78 -13.10 5.86
C GLN A 94 -1.05 -11.70 6.41
N ALA A 95 -1.23 -11.58 7.72
CA ALA A 95 -1.51 -10.29 8.34
C ALA A 95 -0.30 -9.34 8.27
N TRP A 96 0.93 -9.88 8.26
CA TRP A 96 2.12 -9.09 7.95
C TRP A 96 2.09 -8.53 6.52
N GLU A 97 1.81 -9.37 5.53
CA GLU A 97 1.72 -8.97 4.12
C GLU A 97 0.60 -7.94 3.90
N ASP A 98 -0.58 -8.15 4.48
CA ASP A 98 -1.72 -7.25 4.33
C ASP A 98 -1.42 -5.87 4.94
N GLU A 99 -0.79 -5.83 6.12
CA GLU A 99 -0.34 -4.58 6.74
C GLU A 99 0.69 -3.85 5.86
N ALA A 100 1.68 -4.57 5.34
CA ALA A 100 2.70 -3.99 4.49
C ALA A 100 2.15 -3.49 3.16
N THR A 101 1.21 -4.22 2.57
CA THR A 101 0.51 -3.84 1.33
C THR A 101 -0.32 -2.58 1.55
N ALA A 102 -1.04 -2.49 2.68
CA ALA A 102 -1.82 -1.31 3.03
C ALA A 102 -0.94 -0.08 3.33
N GLY A 103 0.26 -0.29 3.87
CA GLY A 103 1.23 0.78 4.14
C GLY A 103 2.12 1.17 2.96
N TRP A 104 2.06 0.47 1.83
CA TRP A 104 2.99 0.67 0.71
C TRP A 104 2.78 2.02 -0.01
N PRO A 105 3.85 2.70 -0.50
CA PRO A 105 5.28 2.37 -0.40
C PRO A 105 5.96 2.87 0.89
N GLY A 106 5.20 3.37 1.86
CA GLY A 106 5.71 3.96 3.10
C GLY A 106 5.93 2.98 4.25
N TRP A 107 5.61 1.70 4.07
CA TRP A 107 5.71 0.69 5.11
C TRP A 107 7.18 0.54 5.58
N ARG A 108 7.34 0.34 6.89
CA ARG A 108 8.64 0.10 7.52
C ARG A 108 8.54 -1.12 8.41
N CYS A 109 9.63 -1.88 8.46
CA CYS A 109 9.78 -2.98 9.41
C CYS A 109 9.56 -2.46 10.84
N PRO A 110 8.59 -3.00 11.59
CA PRO A 110 8.24 -2.51 12.93
C PRO A 110 8.92 -3.30 14.06
N LEU A 111 9.89 -4.14 13.72
CA LEU A 111 10.66 -4.97 14.64
C LEU A 111 11.97 -4.29 15.08
#